data_AF-A0A5K1G1W9-F1
#
_entry.id   AF-A0A5K1G1W9-F1
#
_cell.length_a   1.000
_cell.length_b   1.000
_cell.length_c   1.000
_cell.angle_alpha   90.00
_cell.angle_beta   90.00
_cell.angle_gamma   90.00
#
_symmetry.space_group_name_H-M   'P 1'
#
loop_
_entity.id
_entity.type
_entity.pdbx_description
1 polymer ?
#
loop_
_entity_poly.entity_id
_entity_poly.type
_entity_poly.pdbx_seq_one_letter_code
_entity_poly.pdbx_strand_id
1 'polypeptide(L)'
;DYKKFWENFGKFLKLGCIEDSGNHKRITPLLRFYSSKSEEELISLDDYIDSMEENQKAIYYIASDSLKSAKTAPFLEKLVQKNIEVLYLVEPIDEVAIQNLQTYKEKKFIDISKEDLEL
;
A
#
# COMPACT_ATOMS: atom_id res chain seq x y z
N ASP A 1 -0.65 21.20 -7.46
CA ASP A 1 0.00 19.92 -7.80
C ASP A 1 -0.21 18.96 -6.63
N TYR A 2 -0.64 17.72 -6.90
CA TYR A 2 -0.93 16.73 -5.88
C TYR A 2 0.31 16.27 -5.11
N LYS A 3 1.49 16.24 -5.76
CA LYS A 3 2.76 15.87 -5.12
C LYS A 3 3.07 16.80 -3.94
N LYS A 4 2.96 18.11 -4.15
CA LYS A 4 3.11 19.10 -3.08
C LYS A 4 2.07 18.94 -1.97
N PHE A 5 0.81 18.65 -2.33
CA PHE A 5 -0.21 18.39 -1.32
C PHE A 5 0.13 17.16 -0.48
N TRP A 6 0.56 16.06 -1.12
CA TRP A 6 0.95 14.84 -0.44
C TRP A 6 2.16 15.05 0.48
N GLU A 7 3.20 15.74 0.01
CA GLU A 7 4.39 16.06 0.81
C GLU A 7 4.04 16.84 2.09
N ASN A 8 3.07 17.74 2.03
CA ASN A 8 2.68 18.58 3.17
C ASN A 8 1.60 17.94 4.05
N PHE A 9 0.72 17.12 3.48
CA PHE A 9 -0.52 16.68 4.16
C PHE A 9 -0.76 15.16 4.18
N GLY A 10 0.05 14.36 3.49
CA GLY A 10 -0.14 12.91 3.38
C GLY A 10 -0.20 12.20 4.74
N LYS A 11 0.62 12.63 5.71
CA LYS A 11 0.58 12.11 7.08
C LYS A 11 -0.77 12.35 7.77
N PHE A 12 -1.43 13.49 7.54
CA PHE A 12 -2.74 13.77 8.11
C PHE A 12 -3.85 12.92 7.47
N LEU A 13 -3.72 12.60 6.18
CA LEU A 13 -4.63 11.64 5.53
C LEU A 13 -4.49 10.25 6.14
N LYS A 14 -3.26 9.82 6.44
CA LYS A 14 -3.00 8.55 7.12
C LYS A 14 -3.55 8.53 8.54
N LEU A 15 -3.44 9.63 9.29
CA LEU A 15 -4.12 9.79 10.59
C LEU A 15 -5.65 9.69 10.45
N GLY A 16 -6.22 10.31 9.41
CA GLY A 16 -7.65 10.19 9.12
C GLY A 16 -8.10 8.76 8.83
N CYS A 17 -7.23 7.91 8.27
CA CYS A 17 -7.51 6.46 8.10
C CYS A 17 -7.50 5.67 9.42
N ILE A 18 -6.97 6.24 10.50
CA ILE A 18 -6.92 5.61 11.82
C ILE A 18 -8.07 6.12 12.68
N GLU A 19 -8.34 7.43 12.63
CA GLU A 19 -9.26 8.10 13.55
C GLU A 19 -10.67 8.32 12.98
N ASP A 20 -10.83 8.41 11.65
CA ASP A 20 -12.09 8.82 11.01
C ASP A 20 -12.67 7.72 10.09
N SER A 21 -13.12 6.64 10.72
CA SER A 21 -13.80 5.52 10.06
C SER A 21 -15.00 5.94 9.20
N GLY A 22 -15.68 7.03 9.56
CA GLY A 22 -16.81 7.58 8.81
C GLY A 22 -16.43 8.12 7.43
N ASN A 23 -15.18 8.56 7.25
CA ASN A 23 -14.68 9.13 6.00
C ASN A 23 -13.68 8.25 5.26
N HIS A 24 -13.43 7.00 5.67
CA HIS A 24 -12.52 6.08 4.97
C HIS A 24 -12.74 6.05 3.45
N LYS A 25 -13.99 5.94 2.99
CA LYS A 25 -14.32 5.93 1.54
C LYS A 25 -13.83 7.16 0.77
N ARG A 26 -13.66 8.30 1.44
CA ARG A 26 -13.18 9.56 0.85
C ARG A 26 -11.68 9.74 1.02
N ILE A 27 -11.11 9.23 2.12
CA ILE A 27 -9.69 9.41 2.47
C ILE A 27 -8.82 8.38 1.73
N THR A 28 -9.23 7.11 1.69
CA THR A 28 -8.43 6.02 1.10
C THR A 28 -7.96 6.29 -0.33
N PRO A 29 -8.79 6.83 -1.27
CA PRO A 29 -8.33 7.15 -2.64
C PRO A 29 -7.23 8.22 -2.70
N LEU A 30 -7.07 9.01 -1.63
CA LEU A 30 -6.07 10.07 -1.53
C LEU A 30 -4.70 9.54 -1.11
N LEU A 31 -4.62 8.29 -0.64
CA LEU A 31 -3.36 7.69 -0.21
C LEU A 31 -2.41 7.46 -1.38
N ARG A 32 -1.11 7.57 -1.10
CA ARG A 32 -0.04 7.37 -2.05
C ARG A 32 1.07 6.54 -1.44
N PHE A 33 1.64 5.64 -2.22
CA PHE A 33 2.67 4.69 -1.79
C PHE A 33 3.70 4.48 -2.89
N TYR A 34 4.92 4.10 -2.51
CA TYR A 34 5.83 3.45 -3.45
C TYR A 34 5.39 2.01 -3.65
N SER A 35 5.82 1.38 -4.73
CA SER A 35 5.55 -0.04 -4.98
C SER A 35 6.71 -0.72 -5.69
N SER A 36 6.62 -2.05 -5.80
CA SER A 36 7.58 -2.86 -6.57
C SER A 36 7.58 -2.60 -8.07
N LYS A 37 6.54 -1.94 -8.60
CA LYS A 37 6.49 -1.47 -10.00
C LYS A 37 6.74 0.04 -10.13
N SER A 38 6.72 0.80 -9.03
CA SER A 38 6.95 2.25 -8.99
C SER A 38 7.81 2.64 -7.78
N GLU A 39 9.12 2.56 -7.96
CA GLU A 39 10.08 2.72 -6.88
C GLU A 39 10.57 4.15 -6.66
N GLU A 40 10.33 5.05 -7.61
CA GLU A 40 10.81 6.44 -7.60
C GLU A 40 9.67 7.45 -7.49
N GLU A 41 8.46 7.06 -7.90
CA GLU A 41 7.27 7.89 -7.85
C GLU A 41 6.17 7.17 -7.07
N LEU A 42 5.36 7.96 -6.39
CA LEU A 42 4.26 7.44 -5.61
C LEU A 42 3.04 7.15 -6.50
N ILE A 43 2.40 6.01 -6.29
CA ILE A 43 1.16 5.61 -6.97
C ILE A 43 -0.03 5.70 -6.04
N SER A 44 -1.23 5.84 -6.61
CA SER A 44 -2.48 5.69 -5.89
C SER A 44 -2.89 4.22 -5.75
N LEU A 45 -3.86 3.95 -4.88
CA LEU A 45 -4.47 2.62 -4.81
C LEU A 45 -5.33 2.29 -6.05
N ASP A 46 -5.76 3.31 -6.80
CA ASP A 46 -6.44 3.10 -8.08
C ASP A 46 -5.46 2.64 -9.15
N ASP A 47 -4.29 3.27 -9.24
CA ASP A 47 -3.22 2.85 -10.15
C ASP A 47 -2.80 1.39 -9.87
N TYR A 48 -2.69 1.02 -8.59
CA TYR A 48 -2.42 -0.37 -8.19
C TYR A 48 -3.52 -1.32 -8.67
N ILE A 49 -4.80 -0.95 -8.53
CA ILE A 49 -5.92 -1.82 -8.93
C ILE A 49 -5.94 -2.00 -10.45
N ASP A 50 -5.66 -0.93 -11.19
CA ASP A 50 -5.64 -0.96 -12.66
C ASP A 50 -4.46 -1.80 -13.20
N SER A 51 -3.39 -2.00 -12.41
CA SER A 51 -2.23 -2.85 -12.73
C SER A 51 -2.33 -4.29 -12.19
N MET A 52 -3.43 -4.66 -11.53
CA MET A 52 -3.62 -5.99 -10.95
C MET A 52 -3.76 -7.08 -12.02
N GLU A 53 -3.22 -8.26 -11.73
CA GLU A 53 -3.48 -9.46 -12.52
C GLU A 53 -4.96 -9.87 -12.43
N GLU A 54 -5.50 -10.48 -13.49
CA GLU A 54 -6.94 -10.79 -13.64
C GLU A 54 -7.51 -11.61 -12.46
N ASN A 55 -6.70 -12.50 -11.87
CA ASN A 55 -7.11 -13.36 -10.76
C ASN A 55 -6.67 -12.86 -9.38
N GLN A 56 -6.07 -11.68 -9.29
CA GLN A 56 -5.59 -11.13 -8.03
C GLN A 56 -6.75 -10.65 -7.15
N LYS A 57 -6.82 -11.17 -5.92
CA LYS A 57 -7.93 -10.91 -4.98
C LYS A 57 -7.61 -9.91 -3.88
N ALA A 58 -6.36 -9.53 -3.74
CA ALA A 58 -5.86 -8.70 -2.64
C ALA A 58 -4.89 -7.64 -3.14
N ILE A 59 -4.75 -6.58 -2.34
CA ILE A 59 -3.68 -5.60 -2.43
C ILE A 59 -2.58 -6.05 -1.49
N TYR A 60 -1.42 -6.38 -2.06
CA TYR A 60 -0.28 -6.86 -1.28
C TYR A 60 0.60 -5.71 -0.85
N TYR A 61 1.11 -5.79 0.38
CA TYR A 61 1.97 -4.77 0.94
C TYR A 61 3.06 -5.35 1.83
N ILE A 62 4.12 -4.59 2.04
CA ILE A 62 5.13 -4.84 3.07
C ILE A 62 5.39 -3.58 3.88
N ALA A 63 5.35 -3.72 5.21
CA ALA A 63 5.82 -2.69 6.13
C ALA A 63 7.34 -2.82 6.33
N SER A 64 8.06 -1.71 6.22
CA SER A 64 9.50 -1.67 6.41
C SER A 64 9.95 -0.32 6.96
N ASP A 65 11.15 -0.27 7.53
CA ASP A 65 11.73 0.95 8.11
C ASP A 65 12.26 1.93 7.03
N SER A 66 12.44 1.45 5.80
CA SER A 66 12.88 2.28 4.69
C SER A 66 12.48 1.68 3.34
N LEU A 67 12.51 2.51 2.30
CA LEU A 67 12.33 2.04 0.94
C LEU A 67 13.43 1.05 0.52
N LYS A 68 14.66 1.22 1.01
CA LYS A 68 15.78 0.32 0.70
C LYS A 68 15.54 -1.09 1.24
N SER A 69 15.09 -1.21 2.48
CA SER A 69 14.80 -2.50 3.13
C SER A 69 13.58 -3.18 2.53
N ALA A 70 12.53 -2.42 2.17
CA ALA A 70 11.36 -2.97 1.46
C ALA A 70 11.74 -3.64 0.13
N LYS A 71 12.61 -3.00 -0.67
CA LYS A 71 13.08 -3.52 -1.98
C LYS A 71 13.92 -4.79 -1.89
N THR A 72 14.61 -5.00 -0.77
CA THR A 72 15.48 -6.17 -0.56
C THR A 72 14.82 -7.24 0.32
N ALA A 73 13.51 -7.15 0.56
CA ALA A 73 12.81 -8.09 1.42
C ALA A 73 12.73 -9.48 0.76
N PRO A 74 13.11 -10.57 1.45
CA PRO A 74 13.09 -11.92 0.89
C PRO A 74 11.73 -12.35 0.32
N PHE A 75 10.64 -11.92 0.97
CA PHE A 75 9.27 -12.26 0.56
C PHE A 75 8.85 -11.58 -0.74
N LEU A 76 9.46 -10.45 -1.09
CA LEU A 76 9.10 -9.65 -2.26
C LEU A 76 9.39 -10.40 -3.57
N GLU A 77 10.55 -11.08 -3.65
CA GLU A 77 11.02 -11.70 -4.89
C GLU A 77 10.00 -12.68 -5.48
N LYS A 78 9.35 -13.49 -4.63
CA LYS A 78 8.36 -14.49 -5.06
C LYS A 78 7.11 -13.84 -5.70
N LEU A 79 6.67 -12.69 -5.18
CA LEU A 79 5.52 -11.97 -5.72
C LEU A 79 5.87 -11.26 -7.02
N VAL A 80 7.04 -10.62 -7.08
CA VAL A 80 7.53 -9.97 -8.30
C VAL A 80 7.71 -10.98 -9.43
N GLN A 81 8.23 -12.18 -9.16
CA GLN A 81 8.31 -13.27 -10.15
C GLN A 81 6.95 -13.72 -10.69
N LYS A 82 5.88 -13.54 -9.90
CA LYS A 82 4.48 -13.81 -10.30
C LYS A 82 3.79 -12.59 -10.92
N ASN A 83 4.52 -11.50 -11.18
CA ASN A 83 4.02 -10.19 -11.62
C ASN A 83 3.04 -9.51 -10.66
N ILE A 84 3.01 -9.94 -9.40
CA ILE A 84 2.16 -9.37 -8.36
C ILE A 84 2.87 -8.13 -7.79
N GLU A 85 2.22 -6.98 -7.92
CA GLU A 85 2.72 -5.73 -7.36
C GLU A 85 2.58 -5.68 -5.83
N VAL A 86 3.55 -5.08 -5.15
CA VAL A 86 3.57 -4.96 -3.69
C VAL A 86 3.77 -3.49 -3.32
N LEU A 87 2.88 -2.96 -2.48
CA LEU A 87 3.00 -1.62 -1.90
C LEU A 87 4.07 -1.59 -0.81
N TYR A 88 4.87 -0.53 -0.79
CA TYR A 88 5.90 -0.30 0.23
C TYR A 88 5.40 0.71 1.25
N LEU A 89 5.20 0.24 2.48
CA LEU A 89 4.76 1.04 3.62
C LEU A 89 6.02 1.36 4.43
N VAL A 90 6.55 2.55 4.23
CA VAL A 90 7.89 2.95 4.72
C VAL A 90 7.83 4.02 5.79
N GLU A 91 6.62 4.44 6.17
CA GLU A 91 6.40 5.31 7.32
C GLU A 91 5.74 4.52 8.47
N PRO A 92 6.12 4.77 9.74
CA PRO A 92 5.55 4.03 10.88
C PRO A 92 4.01 4.08 11.00
N ILE A 93 3.38 5.13 10.48
CA ILE A 93 1.92 5.31 10.50
C ILE A 93 1.21 4.44 9.44
N ASP A 94 1.94 3.99 8.41
CA ASP A 94 1.35 3.33 7.25
C ASP A 94 0.68 2.02 7.62
N GLU A 95 1.37 1.19 8.40
CA GLU A 95 0.87 -0.11 8.80
C GLU A 95 -0.44 0.02 9.59
N VAL A 96 -0.48 0.94 10.55
CA VAL A 96 -1.67 1.19 11.36
C VAL A 96 -2.81 1.76 10.50
N ALA A 97 -2.51 2.67 9.57
CA ALA A 97 -3.51 3.20 8.65
C ALA A 97 -4.10 2.09 7.76
N ILE A 98 -3.27 1.25 7.15
CA ILE A 98 -3.72 0.15 6.27
C ILE A 98 -4.51 -0.91 7.04
N GLN A 99 -4.09 -1.27 8.26
CA GLN A 99 -4.83 -2.20 9.11
C GLN A 99 -6.23 -1.69 9.48
N ASN A 100 -6.40 -0.38 9.69
CA ASN A 100 -7.72 0.21 9.99
C ASN A 100 -8.64 0.30 8.76
N LEU A 101 -8.08 0.43 7.55
CA LEU A 101 -8.88 0.48 6.32
C LEU A 101 -9.50 -0.88 5.96
N GLN A 102 -8.84 -1.99 6.29
CA GLN A 102 -9.19 -3.40 6.00
C GLN A 102 -9.30 -3.76 4.51
N THR A 103 -10.03 -2.97 3.71
CA THR A 103 -10.28 -3.19 2.29
C THR A 103 -10.28 -1.90 1.49
N TYR A 104 -9.99 -2.00 0.19
CA TYR A 104 -10.21 -0.95 -0.78
C TYR A 104 -10.80 -1.55 -2.07
N LYS A 105 -11.92 -1.00 -2.55
CA LYS A 105 -12.69 -1.53 -3.70
C LYS A 105 -12.84 -3.07 -3.65
N GLU A 106 -13.29 -3.56 -2.49
CA GLU A 106 -13.52 -5.00 -2.19
C GLU A 106 -12.26 -5.88 -2.15
N LYS A 107 -11.06 -5.31 -2.35
CA LYS A 107 -9.78 -6.01 -2.19
C LYS A 107 -9.26 -5.83 -0.76
N LYS A 108 -8.89 -6.93 -0.11
CA LYS A 108 -8.25 -6.89 1.21
C LYS A 108 -6.79 -6.44 1.09
N PHE A 109 -6.29 -5.73 2.09
CA PHE A 109 -4.87 -5.53 2.25
C PHE A 109 -4.24 -6.76 2.91
N ILE A 110 -3.17 -7.30 2.31
CA ILE A 110 -2.45 -8.47 2.81
C ILE A 110 -0.97 -8.15 2.96
N ASP A 111 -0.46 -8.36 4.16
CA ASP A 111 0.97 -8.25 4.48
C ASP A 111 1.70 -9.48 3.95
N ILE A 112 2.71 -9.26 3.10
CA ILE A 112 3.48 -10.35 2.49
C ILE A 112 4.55 -10.94 3.42
N SER A 113 4.81 -10.30 4.56
CA SER A 113 5.77 -10.79 5.56
C SER A 113 5.18 -11.87 6.48
N LYS A 114 3.86 -12.08 6.43
CA LYS A 114 3.18 -13.10 7.24
C LYS A 114 3.48 -14.51 6.72
N GLU A 115 3.74 -15.42 7.65
CA GLU A 115 4.14 -16.80 7.36
C GLU A 115 3.07 -17.62 6.62
N ASP A 116 1.79 -17.24 6.75
CA ASP A 116 0.62 -17.91 6.19
C ASP A 116 0.16 -17.33 4.84
N LEU A 117 1.03 -16.60 4.13
CA LEU A 117 0.69 -16.02 2.82
C LEU A 117 0.45 -17.11 1.75
N GLU A 118 -0.82 -17.33 1.41
CA GLU A 118 -1.25 -18.13 0.27
C GLU A 118 -1.29 -17.27 -1.01
N LEU A 119 -0.48 -17.62 -2.02
CA LEU A 119 -0.35 -16.92 -3.31
C LEU A 119 -0.98 -17.69 -4.47
#